data_AF-A0A641N0A0-F1
#
_entry.id   AF-A0A641N0A0-F1
#
_cell.length_a   1.000
_cell.length_b   1.000
_cell.length_c   1.000
_cell.angle_alpha   90.00
_cell.angle_beta   90.00
_cell.angle_gamma   90.00
#
_symmetry.space_group_name_H-M   'P 1'
#
loop_
_entity.id
_entity.type
_entity.pdbx_description
1 polymer ?
#
loop_
_entity_poly.entity_id
_entity_poly.type
_entity_poly.pdbx_seq_one_letter_code
_entity_poly.pdbx_strand_id
1 'polypeptide(L)'
;RTFEQTFCDLDDANFLYSEYLEQVLYFAKEGNLAFRILPLNIELPIKHQQGCLDIQLSHNNKMIALYQEDNLKLCTFPNMEILAELSNIGYGNISFSPDDKEILIASTIKGLIYKLE
;
A
#
# COMPACT_ATOMS: atom_id res chain seq x y z
N ARG A 1 9.23 -26.99 -15.91
CA ARG A 1 8.18 -26.02 -15.53
C ARG A 1 8.38 -24.80 -16.42
N THR A 2 7.31 -24.27 -17.02
CA THR A 2 7.43 -23.00 -17.75
C THR A 2 7.62 -21.87 -16.73
N PHE A 3 8.20 -20.74 -17.15
CA PHE A 3 8.44 -19.61 -16.27
C PHE A 3 7.13 -19.07 -15.66
N GLU A 4 6.02 -19.11 -16.39
CA GLU A 4 4.69 -18.75 -15.85
C GLU A 4 4.25 -19.68 -14.71
N GLN A 5 4.58 -20.97 -14.77
CA GLN A 5 4.27 -21.94 -13.71
C GLN A 5 5.13 -21.75 -12.46
N THR A 6 6.33 -21.20 -12.59
CA THR A 6 7.17 -20.82 -11.44
C THR A 6 6.63 -19.57 -10.76
N PHE A 7 5.92 -18.70 -11.50
CA PHE A 7 5.45 -17.40 -11.01
C PHE A 7 4.15 -17.47 -10.20
N CYS A 8 3.20 -18.34 -10.58
CA CYS A 8 1.98 -18.56 -9.78
C CYS A 8 2.27 -19.19 -8.40
N ASP A 9 3.44 -19.79 -8.22
CA ASP A 9 3.89 -20.35 -6.93
C ASP A 9 4.54 -19.25 -6.02
N LEU A 10 4.63 -17.98 -6.45
CA LEU A 10 5.43 -16.90 -5.82
C LEU A 10 4.61 -15.70 -5.30
N ASP A 11 3.28 -15.80 -5.17
CA ASP A 11 2.43 -14.71 -4.63
C ASP A 11 2.87 -14.18 -3.24
N ASP A 12 3.72 -14.93 -2.51
CA ASP A 12 4.30 -14.56 -1.21
C ASP A 12 5.83 -14.27 -1.24
N ALA A 13 6.46 -14.21 -2.42
CA ALA A 13 7.92 -14.07 -2.50
C ALA A 13 8.38 -12.63 -2.22
N ASN A 14 8.97 -12.41 -1.05
CA ASN A 14 9.79 -11.23 -0.77
C ASN A 14 11.00 -11.21 -1.73
N PHE A 15 10.86 -10.53 -2.88
CA PHE A 15 11.85 -10.43 -3.97
C PHE A 15 13.21 -9.84 -3.56
N LEU A 16 13.31 -9.27 -2.35
CA LEU A 16 14.52 -8.63 -1.81
C LEU A 16 15.73 -9.57 -1.67
N TYR A 17 15.52 -10.90 -1.68
CA TYR A 17 16.60 -11.89 -1.53
C TYR A 17 16.63 -12.97 -2.63
N SER A 18 15.91 -12.73 -3.73
CA SER A 18 15.78 -13.70 -4.81
C SER A 18 17.03 -13.71 -5.70
N GLU A 19 17.63 -14.88 -5.89
CA GLU A 19 18.66 -15.14 -6.93
C GLU A 19 18.17 -14.82 -8.36
N TYR A 20 16.86 -14.61 -8.52
CA TYR A 20 16.20 -14.26 -9.77
C TYR A 20 16.02 -12.74 -9.98
N LEU A 21 16.58 -11.89 -9.12
CA LEU A 21 16.46 -10.42 -9.21
C LEU A 21 16.91 -9.88 -10.58
N GLU A 22 18.02 -10.37 -11.13
CA GLU A 22 18.50 -9.96 -12.46
C GLU A 22 17.51 -10.32 -13.58
N GLN A 23 16.85 -11.48 -13.48
CA GLN A 23 15.86 -11.93 -14.46
C GLN A 23 14.59 -11.08 -14.37
N VAL A 24 14.12 -10.76 -13.17
CA VAL A 24 12.99 -9.84 -12.94
C VAL A 24 13.28 -8.45 -13.50
N LEU A 25 14.48 -7.92 -13.27
CA LEU A 25 14.92 -6.62 -13.82
C LEU A 25 15.02 -6.62 -15.35
N TYR A 26 15.43 -7.74 -15.96
CA TYR A 26 15.47 -7.91 -17.42
C TYR A 26 14.06 -7.83 -18.04
N PHE A 27 13.09 -8.55 -17.47
CA PHE A 27 11.70 -8.51 -17.94
C PHE A 27 11.02 -7.14 -17.73
N ALA A 28 11.34 -6.43 -16.64
CA ALA A 28 10.85 -5.07 -16.42
C ALA A 28 11.38 -4.07 -17.48
N LYS A 29 12.63 -4.26 -17.95
CA LYS A 29 13.26 -3.41 -18.99
C LYS A 29 12.68 -3.62 -20.39
N GLU A 30 12.15 -4.80 -20.69
CA GLU A 30 11.48 -5.12 -21.96
C GLU A 30 10.06 -4.50 -22.07
N GLY A 31 9.68 -3.60 -21.16
CA GLY A 31 8.43 -2.84 -21.25
C GLY A 31 7.19 -3.59 -20.77
N ASN A 32 7.35 -4.78 -20.19
CA ASN A 32 6.28 -5.43 -19.45
C ASN A 32 6.08 -4.70 -18.12
N LEU A 33 5.05 -3.84 -18.10
CA LEU A 33 4.56 -2.97 -17.01
C LEU A 33 4.20 -3.69 -15.69
N ALA A 34 4.52 -4.98 -15.55
CA ALA A 34 4.14 -5.79 -14.40
C ALA A 34 4.90 -5.46 -13.10
N PHE A 35 5.97 -4.64 -13.17
CA PHE A 35 6.83 -4.37 -12.02
C PHE A 35 6.97 -2.87 -11.76
N ARG A 36 6.65 -2.45 -10.52
CA ARG A 36 7.03 -1.14 -9.98
C ARG A 36 8.20 -1.33 -9.03
N ILE A 37 9.39 -0.89 -9.43
CA ILE A 37 10.56 -0.89 -8.56
C ILE A 37 10.50 0.36 -7.68
N LEU A 38 10.22 0.18 -6.39
CA LEU A 38 10.30 1.25 -5.41
C LEU A 38 11.74 1.35 -4.87
N PRO A 39 12.24 2.55 -4.55
CA PRO A 39 13.53 2.68 -3.87
C PRO A 39 13.54 1.87 -2.57
N LEU A 40 14.69 1.28 -2.27
CA LEU A 40 14.92 0.53 -1.04
C LEU A 40 14.80 1.50 0.14
N ASN A 41 13.80 1.29 1.01
CA ASN A 41 13.43 2.14 2.15
C ASN A 41 12.87 3.52 1.75
N ILE A 42 11.55 3.67 1.84
CA ILE A 42 10.85 4.96 1.71
C ILE A 42 10.48 5.43 3.12
N GLU A 43 11.05 6.56 3.55
CA GLU A 43 10.59 7.25 4.76
C GLU A 43 9.42 8.18 4.39
N LEU A 44 8.29 8.00 5.05
CA LEU A 44 7.14 8.88 4.86
C LEU A 44 7.38 10.18 5.62
N PRO A 45 7.10 11.37 5.03
CA PRO A 45 7.37 12.67 5.64
C PRO A 45 6.34 13.03 6.72
N ILE A 46 5.93 12.07 7.54
CA ILE A 46 4.85 12.20 8.52
C ILE A 46 5.43 12.01 9.91
N LYS A 47 5.40 13.09 10.71
CA LYS A 47 5.76 13.02 12.12
C LYS A 47 4.54 12.63 12.93
N HIS A 48 4.52 11.41 13.45
CA HIS A 48 3.46 10.95 14.34
C HIS A 48 3.72 11.47 15.75
N GLN A 49 2.79 12.25 16.32
CA GLN A 49 2.95 12.79 17.70
C GLN A 49 2.45 11.88 18.81
N GLN A 50 1.73 10.80 18.51
CA GLN A 50 1.42 9.70 19.42
C GLN A 50 0.99 8.50 18.58
N GLY A 51 1.10 7.28 19.14
CA GLY A 51 1.07 5.99 18.45
C GLY A 51 0.17 5.93 17.21
N CYS A 52 0.80 5.90 16.03
CA CYS A 52 0.13 5.48 14.81
C CYS A 52 -0.28 4.01 15.01
N LEU A 53 -1.58 3.73 15.11
CA LEU A 53 -2.06 2.36 15.29
C LEU A 53 -2.00 1.55 14.00
N ASP A 54 -2.12 2.20 12.84
CA ASP A 54 -2.10 1.50 11.56
C ASP A 54 -1.72 2.40 10.37
N ILE A 55 -1.06 1.77 9.40
CA ILE A 55 -0.72 2.34 8.09
C ILE A 55 -0.80 1.23 7.06
N GLN A 56 -1.45 1.49 5.94
CA GLN A 56 -1.65 0.49 4.91
C GLN A 56 -1.43 1.04 3.51
N LEU A 57 -0.65 0.31 2.72
CA LEU A 57 -0.50 0.52 1.28
C LEU A 57 -1.61 -0.25 0.55
N SER A 58 -2.23 0.36 -0.45
CA SER A 58 -3.14 -0.31 -1.39
C SER A 58 -2.44 -1.43 -2.17
N HIS A 59 -3.19 -2.44 -2.62
CA HIS A 59 -2.63 -3.61 -3.31
C HIS A 59 -1.99 -3.24 -4.66
N ASN A 60 -2.55 -2.24 -5.36
CA ASN A 60 -2.00 -1.69 -6.58
C ASN A 60 -0.80 -0.72 -6.36
N ASN A 61 -0.41 -0.50 -5.10
CA ASN A 61 0.70 0.36 -4.67
C ASN A 61 0.56 1.84 -5.08
N LYS A 62 -0.63 2.34 -5.44
CA LYS A 62 -0.83 3.74 -5.88
C LYS A 62 -1.30 4.67 -4.76
N MET A 63 -1.84 4.10 -3.69
CA MET A 63 -2.40 4.83 -2.56
C MET A 63 -1.89 4.28 -1.24
N ILE A 64 -1.83 5.14 -0.23
CA ILE A 64 -1.52 4.80 1.15
C ILE A 64 -2.54 5.46 2.08
N ALA A 65 -3.06 4.71 3.03
CA ALA A 65 -3.96 5.20 4.07
C ALA A 65 -3.26 5.11 5.43
N LEU A 66 -3.33 6.19 6.20
CA LEU A 66 -2.61 6.28 7.47
C LEU A 66 -3.25 7.31 8.41
N TYR A 67 -3.05 7.12 9.71
CA TYR A 67 -3.49 8.08 10.72
C TYR A 67 -2.48 9.20 10.93
N GLN A 68 -2.96 10.44 10.87
CA GLN A 68 -2.23 11.62 11.30
C GLN A 68 -3.08 12.36 12.33
N GLU A 69 -2.63 12.35 13.59
CA GLU A 69 -3.47 12.77 14.72
C GLU A 69 -4.80 11.99 14.71
N ASP A 70 -5.94 12.64 14.96
CA ASP A 70 -7.25 11.97 15.03
C ASP A 70 -7.94 11.77 13.66
N ASN A 71 -7.20 12.00 12.57
CA ASN A 71 -7.71 11.95 11.20
C ASN A 71 -7.06 10.80 10.41
N LEU A 72 -7.85 10.16 9.56
CA LEU A 72 -7.33 9.26 8.52
C LEU A 72 -7.08 10.07 7.26
N LYS A 73 -5.86 9.96 6.74
CA LYS A 73 -5.51 10.51 5.43
C LYS A 73 -5.35 9.38 4.43
N LEU A 74 -5.97 9.56 3.28
CA LEU A 74 -5.69 8.78 2.09
C LEU A 74 -4.85 9.64 1.16
N CYS A 75 -3.68 9.14 0.78
CA CYS A 75 -2.76 9.85 -0.09
C CYS A 75 -2.37 9.01 -1.31
N THR A 76 -1.89 9.68 -2.37
CA THR A 76 -1.14 9.02 -3.44
C THR A 76 0.19 8.49 -2.91
N PHE A 77 0.74 7.46 -3.55
CA PHE A 77 2.01 6.86 -3.17
C PHE A 77 2.96 6.70 -4.37
N PRO A 78 4.24 7.11 -4.25
CA PRO A 78 4.93 7.61 -3.06
C PRO A 78 4.86 9.13 -2.88
N ASN A 79 4.13 9.85 -3.73
CA ASN A 79 4.16 11.33 -3.74
C ASN A 79 3.45 11.97 -2.54
N MET A 80 2.62 11.22 -1.81
CA MET A 80 1.89 11.66 -0.62
C MET A 80 0.94 12.83 -0.85
N GLU A 81 0.38 12.98 -2.05
CA GLU A 81 -0.67 13.96 -2.32
C GLU A 81 -1.98 13.51 -1.66
N ILE A 82 -2.64 14.39 -0.90
CA ILE A 82 -3.87 14.04 -0.18
C ILE A 82 -5.02 13.87 -1.18
N LEU A 83 -5.61 12.67 -1.20
CA LEU A 83 -6.80 12.33 -2.00
C LEU A 83 -8.09 12.56 -1.19
N ALA A 84 -8.07 12.17 0.08
CA ALA A 84 -9.19 12.36 1.00
C ALA A 84 -8.70 12.46 2.45
N GLU A 85 -9.47 13.15 3.27
CA GLU A 85 -9.24 13.25 4.72
C GLU A 85 -10.57 12.99 5.45
N LEU A 86 -10.55 12.01 6.34
CA LEU A 86 -11.68 11.69 7.20
C LEU A 86 -11.35 12.14 8.61
N SER A 87 -12.05 13.18 9.06
CA SER A 87 -11.87 13.74 10.40
C SER A 87 -12.76 13.06 11.44
N ASN A 88 -12.32 13.09 12.70
CA ASN A 88 -13.10 12.66 13.87
C ASN A 88 -13.60 11.20 13.79
N ILE A 89 -12.78 10.34 13.22
CA ILE A 89 -12.98 8.90 13.21
C ILE A 89 -12.19 8.21 14.31
N GLY A 90 -11.19 8.88 14.91
CA GLY A 90 -10.31 8.29 15.92
C GLY A 90 -9.40 7.20 15.36
N TYR A 91 -8.50 6.68 16.18
CA TYR A 91 -7.52 5.68 15.75
C TYR A 91 -8.13 4.30 15.58
N GLY A 92 -7.59 3.50 14.67
CA GLY A 92 -8.12 2.18 14.36
C GLY A 92 -7.26 1.39 13.40
N ASN A 93 -7.85 0.31 12.89
CA ASN A 93 -7.28 -0.49 11.82
C ASN A 93 -7.84 -0.10 10.46
N ILE A 94 -7.01 -0.27 9.43
CA ILE A 94 -7.31 0.06 8.05
C ILE A 94 -7.21 -1.22 7.21
N SER A 95 -8.16 -1.43 6.29
CA SER A 95 -8.09 -2.50 5.31
C SER A 95 -8.60 -2.02 3.95
N PHE A 96 -7.74 -1.98 2.93
CA PHE A 96 -8.19 -1.88 1.54
C PHE A 96 -8.94 -3.14 1.13
N SER A 97 -10.02 -2.95 0.39
CA SER A 97 -10.68 -4.01 -0.37
C SER A 97 -9.72 -4.60 -1.43
N PRO A 98 -9.91 -5.86 -1.85
CA PRO A 98 -9.02 -6.52 -2.81
C PRO A 98 -8.90 -5.82 -4.17
N ASP A 99 -9.91 -5.03 -4.57
CA ASP A 99 -9.90 -4.27 -5.81
C ASP A 99 -9.49 -2.81 -5.65
N ASP A 100 -9.04 -2.43 -4.45
CA ASP A 100 -8.64 -1.08 -4.04
C ASP A 100 -9.70 0.01 -4.33
N LYS A 101 -11.01 -0.33 -4.30
CA LYS A 101 -12.10 0.66 -4.47
C LYS A 101 -12.76 1.10 -3.18
N GLU A 102 -12.50 0.38 -2.10
CA GLU A 102 -13.07 0.65 -0.78
C GLU A 102 -12.02 0.49 0.31
N ILE A 103 -12.20 1.22 1.40
CA ILE A 103 -11.39 1.15 2.62
C ILE A 103 -12.32 0.83 3.78
N LEU A 104 -12.10 -0.31 4.44
CA LEU A 104 -12.68 -0.63 5.72
C LEU A 104 -11.86 0.00 6.85
N ILE A 105 -12.55 0.71 7.73
CA ILE A 105 -11.97 1.41 8.87
C ILE A 105 -12.66 0.87 10.12
N ALA A 106 -11.88 0.31 11.03
CA ALA A 106 -12.36 -0.16 12.33
C ALA A 106 -11.66 0.66 13.42
N SER A 107 -12.32 1.72 13.90
CA SER A 107 -11.73 2.66 14.87
C SER A 107 -12.41 2.66 16.23
N THR A 108 -11.83 3.39 17.17
CA THR A 108 -12.37 3.58 18.53
C THR A 108 -13.67 4.37 18.58
N ILE A 109 -13.95 5.21 17.56
CA ILE A 109 -15.18 6.01 17.49
C ILE A 109 -16.22 5.36 16.57
N LYS A 110 -15.82 4.92 15.37
CA LYS A 110 -16.76 4.46 14.34
C LYS A 110 -16.14 3.45 13.37
N GLY A 111 -16.86 2.35 13.13
CA GLY A 111 -16.62 1.49 11.97
C GLY A 111 -17.22 2.09 10.69
N LEU A 112 -16.45 2.16 9.61
CA LEU A 112 -16.87 2.74 8.34
C LEU A 112 -16.29 1.97 7.14
N ILE A 113 -17.07 1.80 6.08
CA ILE A 113 -16.56 1.48 4.74
C ILE A 113 -16.60 2.77 3.93
N TYR A 114 -15.43 3.24 3.49
CA TYR A 114 -15.28 4.41 2.64
C TYR A 114 -15.08 3.97 1.19
N LYS A 115 -15.91 4.48 0.27
CA LYS A 115 -15.79 4.18 -1.16
C LYS A 115 -14.91 5.23 -1.83
N LEU A 116 -13.97 4.76 -2.65
CA LEU A 116 -13.11 5.57 -3.48
C LEU A 116 -13.84 5.84 -4.80
N GLU A 117 -14.11 7.12 -5.07
CA GLU A 117 -14.75 7.57 -6.32
C GLU A 117 -13.83 7.38 -7.54
#